data_AF-E3QVH9-F1
#
_entry.id   AF-E3QVH9-F1
#
_cell.length_a   1.000
_cell.length_b   1.000
_cell.length_c   1.000
_cell.angle_alpha   90.00
_cell.angle_beta   90.00
_cell.angle_gamma   90.00
#
_symmetry.space_group_name_H-M   'P 1'
#
loop_
_entity.id
_entity.type
_entity.pdbx_description
1 polymer ?
#
loop_
_entity_poly.entity_id
_entity_poly.type
_entity_poly.pdbx_seq_one_letter_code
_entity_poly.pdbx_strand_id
1 'polypeptide(L)'
;MMHPQEEESYSKPLAERIDESEEDLESLPLAPDAREHSKHRRRVWAYAAAAAVLIVSNIVSARVGAHFAPGVENLDSACAAHTTQWSPVLREVDVKYDWKHFNGSFMQEEIFRKEASPEVDAAWESMGVDYRAGVISIEDGLKSGLDMSFVRRSEKYGAGFFVNVEGMHHLHCLNLLRKSLYYNYDYYKKMGTHAFKNEEYIIRLHVTHCLDTIRQVLVCNVDTGVLGQVWANDPPSPFPDFNTKHMCKNYEAIQKFAEKIQAPPVDGLPADYTAPPGPGDVIPQIP
;
A
#
# COMPACT_ATOMS: atom_id res chain seq x y z
N MET A 1 -90.48 -6.39 -20.54
CA MET A 1 -90.84 -7.29 -21.66
C MET A 1 -91.64 -6.48 -22.67
N MET A 2 -91.22 -6.48 -23.94
CA MET A 2 -91.86 -6.02 -25.19
C MET A 2 -92.67 -4.71 -25.28
N HIS A 3 -92.30 -3.91 -26.31
CA HIS A 3 -93.09 -2.92 -27.08
C HIS A 3 -93.51 -1.60 -26.38
N PRO A 4 -93.91 -0.54 -27.13
CA PRO A 4 -93.07 0.39 -27.91
C PRO A 4 -93.46 1.88 -27.64
N GLN A 5 -93.05 2.79 -28.54
CA GLN A 5 -93.75 4.05 -28.87
C GLN A 5 -93.65 5.23 -27.88
N GLU A 6 -93.17 6.40 -28.35
CA GLU A 6 -93.97 7.60 -28.75
C GLU A 6 -93.89 8.65 -27.60
N GLU A 7 -94.01 9.97 -27.77
CA GLU A 7 -94.47 10.82 -28.86
C GLU A 7 -94.09 12.29 -28.55
N GLU A 8 -94.09 13.09 -29.61
CA GLU A 8 -94.55 14.49 -29.74
C GLU A 8 -94.14 15.59 -28.74
N SER A 9 -93.55 16.72 -29.15
CA SER A 9 -93.98 17.72 -30.16
C SER A 9 -95.27 18.46 -29.82
N TYR A 10 -95.17 19.74 -29.44
CA TYR A 10 -96.02 20.81 -29.99
C TYR A 10 -95.38 22.18 -29.67
N SER A 11 -94.80 22.90 -30.64
CA SER A 11 -95.43 23.94 -31.47
C SER A 11 -96.02 25.08 -30.63
N LYS A 12 -95.71 26.37 -30.81
CA LYS A 12 -95.88 27.21 -32.03
C LYS A 12 -95.46 28.68 -31.67
N PRO A 13 -95.59 29.72 -32.53
CA PRO A 13 -94.50 30.28 -33.33
C PRO A 13 -94.25 31.80 -33.14
N LEU A 14 -93.28 32.29 -33.94
CA LEU A 14 -93.01 33.67 -34.38
C LEU A 14 -94.21 34.65 -34.35
N ALA A 15 -94.00 35.85 -33.80
CA ALA A 15 -93.73 37.09 -34.55
C ALA A 15 -94.02 38.35 -33.72
N GLU A 16 -93.18 39.38 -33.92
CA GLU A 16 -93.48 40.83 -33.81
C GLU A 16 -93.78 41.43 -32.42
N ARG A 17 -93.41 42.66 -32.06
CA ARG A 17 -92.55 43.74 -32.58
C ARG A 17 -92.67 44.87 -31.52
N ILE A 18 -91.63 45.71 -31.38
CA ILE A 18 -91.64 47.12 -30.88
C ILE A 18 -91.28 47.39 -29.38
N ASP A 19 -90.25 48.24 -29.26
CA ASP A 19 -89.77 49.18 -28.22
C ASP A 19 -89.44 48.73 -26.79
N GLU A 20 -88.18 49.01 -26.40
CA GLU A 20 -87.73 50.01 -25.39
C GLU A 20 -86.24 49.70 -25.09
N SER A 21 -85.30 50.42 -25.70
CA SER A 21 -84.46 51.47 -25.08
C SER A 21 -83.49 51.00 -23.97
N GLU A 22 -82.20 51.12 -24.28
CA GLU A 22 -81.05 51.32 -23.38
C GLU A 22 -80.73 50.25 -22.31
N GLU A 23 -79.72 49.44 -22.60
CA GLU A 23 -78.60 49.01 -21.72
C GLU A 23 -78.14 47.61 -22.16
N ASP A 24 -77.03 47.52 -22.90
CA ASP A 24 -76.21 46.29 -23.00
C ASP A 24 -74.90 46.61 -23.75
N LEU A 25 -74.08 47.45 -23.12
CA LEU A 25 -72.65 47.56 -23.44
C LEU A 25 -71.91 46.69 -22.40
N GLU A 26 -71.14 45.72 -22.89
CA GLU A 26 -70.13 44.88 -22.21
C GLU A 26 -70.45 43.38 -22.04
N SER A 27 -70.05 42.59 -23.04
CA SER A 27 -69.55 41.23 -22.81
C SER A 27 -68.33 40.95 -23.69
N LEU A 28 -67.19 41.54 -23.31
CA LEU A 28 -65.88 41.10 -23.77
C LEU A 28 -65.45 39.85 -22.99
N PRO A 29 -64.66 38.92 -23.58
CA PRO A 29 -64.11 37.80 -22.84
C PRO A 29 -63.25 38.32 -21.70
N LEU A 30 -63.54 37.92 -20.45
CA LEU A 30 -62.70 38.21 -19.29
C LEU A 30 -61.26 37.77 -19.61
N ALA A 31 -60.36 38.75 -19.72
CA ALA A 31 -58.93 38.52 -19.79
C ALA A 31 -58.49 37.67 -18.59
N PRO A 32 -57.54 36.73 -18.74
CA PRO A 32 -57.04 35.95 -17.62
C PRO A 32 -56.59 36.91 -16.51
N ASP A 33 -57.10 36.68 -15.30
CA ASP A 33 -56.94 37.60 -14.16
C ASP A 33 -55.44 37.90 -13.95
N ALA A 34 -55.05 39.16 -14.18
CA ALA A 34 -53.67 39.63 -14.02
C ALA A 34 -53.11 39.32 -12.61
N ARG A 35 -54.02 39.12 -11.63
CA ARG A 35 -53.72 38.74 -10.26
C ARG A 35 -53.26 37.28 -10.12
N GLU A 36 -53.72 36.38 -10.99
CA GLU A 36 -53.32 34.96 -11.00
C GLU A 36 -51.96 34.77 -11.70
N HIS A 37 -51.74 35.45 -12.82
CA HIS A 37 -50.45 35.53 -13.50
C HIS A 37 -49.35 36.11 -12.59
N SER A 38 -49.67 37.14 -11.80
CA SER A 38 -48.78 37.74 -10.80
C SER A 38 -48.36 36.75 -9.69
N LYS A 39 -49.32 35.97 -9.17
CA LYS A 39 -49.06 34.93 -8.14
C LYS A 39 -48.21 33.78 -8.70
N HIS A 40 -48.48 33.33 -9.92
CA HIS A 40 -47.70 32.29 -10.59
C HIS A 40 -46.25 32.75 -10.82
N ARG A 41 -46.05 33.98 -11.36
CA ARG A 41 -44.72 34.58 -11.55
C ARG A 41 -43.95 34.69 -10.23
N ARG A 42 -44.61 35.08 -9.13
CA ARG A 42 -43.99 35.18 -7.80
C ARG A 42 -43.53 33.83 -7.26
N ARG A 43 -44.30 32.76 -7.50
CA ARG A 43 -43.93 31.38 -7.13
C ARG A 43 -42.73 30.89 -7.95
N VAL A 44 -42.71 31.13 -9.26
CA VAL A 44 -41.57 30.77 -10.13
C VAL A 44 -40.29 31.48 -9.69
N TRP A 45 -40.34 32.77 -9.38
CA TRP A 45 -39.18 33.50 -8.83
C TRP A 45 -38.74 32.99 -7.46
N ALA A 46 -39.66 32.60 -6.59
CA ALA A 46 -39.33 32.01 -5.29
C ALA A 46 -38.63 30.64 -5.45
N TYR A 47 -39.12 29.79 -6.36
CA TYR A 47 -38.46 28.51 -6.67
C TYR A 47 -37.10 28.71 -7.34
N ALA A 48 -36.96 29.67 -8.25
CA ALA A 48 -35.68 30.00 -8.88
C ALA A 48 -34.66 30.53 -7.87
N ALA A 49 -35.08 31.39 -6.95
CA ALA A 49 -34.23 31.89 -5.86
C ALA A 49 -33.82 30.76 -4.90
N ALA A 50 -34.75 29.88 -4.51
CA ALA A 50 -34.43 28.71 -3.69
C ALA A 50 -33.46 27.75 -4.39
N ALA A 51 -33.66 27.49 -5.69
CA ALA A 51 -32.74 26.71 -6.50
C ALA A 51 -31.35 27.36 -6.60
N ALA A 52 -31.28 28.68 -6.79
CA ALA A 52 -30.01 29.41 -6.81
C ALA A 52 -29.28 29.32 -5.47
N VAL A 53 -29.98 29.45 -4.34
CA VAL A 53 -29.40 29.27 -3.00
C VAL A 53 -28.86 27.86 -2.82
N LEU A 54 -29.60 26.83 -3.26
CA LEU A 54 -29.14 25.44 -3.20
C LEU A 54 -27.92 25.21 -4.10
N ILE A 55 -27.91 25.75 -5.32
CA ILE A 55 -26.76 25.63 -6.23
C ILE A 55 -25.54 26.30 -5.61
N VAL A 56 -25.68 27.52 -5.09
CA VAL A 56 -24.58 28.23 -4.44
C VAL A 56 -24.12 27.48 -3.19
N SER A 57 -25.02 26.95 -2.36
CA SER A 57 -24.63 26.18 -1.17
C SER A 57 -23.89 24.89 -1.53
N ASN A 58 -24.30 24.19 -2.59
CA ASN A 58 -23.60 23.01 -3.09
C ASN A 58 -22.22 23.38 -3.66
N ILE A 59 -22.10 24.48 -4.41
CA ILE A 59 -20.81 24.94 -4.95
C ILE A 59 -19.87 25.34 -3.82
N VAL A 60 -20.35 26.10 -2.83
CA VAL A 60 -19.56 26.50 -1.65
C VAL A 60 -19.14 25.26 -0.87
N SER A 61 -20.05 24.32 -0.62
CA SER A 61 -19.77 23.07 0.09
C SER A 61 -18.74 22.22 -0.68
N ALA A 62 -18.84 22.14 -2.01
CA ALA A 62 -17.88 21.43 -2.84
C ALA A 62 -16.49 22.10 -2.83
N ARG A 63 -16.42 23.44 -2.84
CA ARG A 63 -15.16 24.19 -2.78
C ARG A 63 -14.49 24.07 -1.42
N VAL A 64 -15.26 24.18 -0.33
CA VAL A 64 -14.77 23.95 1.04
C VAL A 64 -14.32 22.50 1.17
N GLY A 65 -15.13 21.54 0.71
CA GLY A 65 -14.79 20.12 0.69
C GLY A 65 -13.51 19.82 -0.09
N ALA A 66 -13.29 20.46 -1.25
CA ALA A 66 -12.06 20.29 -2.03
C ALA A 66 -10.84 20.97 -1.39
N HIS A 67 -11.03 22.06 -0.64
CA HIS A 67 -9.94 22.76 0.05
C HIS A 67 -9.48 22.00 1.30
N PHE A 68 -10.41 21.36 2.02
CA PHE A 68 -10.13 20.53 3.19
C PHE A 68 -10.03 19.04 2.87
N ALA A 69 -10.25 18.63 1.61
CA ALA A 69 -9.95 17.29 1.19
C ALA A 69 -8.46 17.09 1.47
N PRO A 70 -8.07 16.13 2.33
CA PRO A 70 -6.68 15.76 2.41
C PRO A 70 -6.26 15.48 0.97
N GLY A 71 -5.15 16.08 0.53
CA GLY A 71 -4.53 15.68 -0.73
C GLY A 71 -4.48 14.15 -0.73
N VAL A 72 -4.71 13.50 -1.88
CA VAL A 72 -4.61 12.04 -1.97
C VAL A 72 -3.21 11.67 -1.51
N GLU A 73 -3.06 11.41 -0.21
CA GLU A 73 -1.81 10.95 0.36
C GLU A 73 -1.52 9.67 -0.39
N ASN A 74 -0.31 9.57 -0.92
CA ASN A 74 0.10 8.36 -1.60
C ASN A 74 -0.04 7.23 -0.57
N LEU A 75 -1.06 6.38 -0.75
CA LEU A 75 -1.42 5.34 0.20
C LEU A 75 -0.22 4.45 0.50
N ASP A 76 0.64 4.21 -0.48
CA ASP A 76 1.86 3.44 -0.29
C ASP A 76 2.82 4.11 0.70
N SER A 77 3.04 5.42 0.57
CA SER A 77 3.88 6.18 1.50
C SER A 77 3.30 6.24 2.90
N ALA A 78 1.98 6.42 3.02
CA ALA A 78 1.28 6.45 4.29
C ALA A 78 1.33 5.07 4.98
N CYS A 79 1.05 4.00 4.25
CA CYS A 79 1.16 2.62 4.72
C CYS A 79 2.60 2.29 5.14
N ALA A 80 3.59 2.66 4.33
CA ALA A 80 5.01 2.40 4.65
C ALA A 80 5.45 3.12 5.93
N ALA A 81 5.03 4.38 6.11
CA ALA A 81 5.32 5.16 7.31
C ALA A 81 4.53 4.67 8.54
N HIS A 82 3.32 4.16 8.37
CA HIS A 82 2.47 3.69 9.46
C HIS A 82 2.83 2.30 9.97
N THR A 83 3.36 1.43 9.10
CA THR A 83 3.58 0.00 9.39
C THR A 83 5.03 -0.37 9.63
N THR A 84 5.96 0.59 9.65
CA THR A 84 7.40 0.31 9.79
C THR A 84 8.06 1.38 10.64
N GLN A 85 9.10 0.98 11.39
CA GLN A 85 9.98 1.92 12.09
C GLN A 85 10.61 2.91 11.11
N TRP A 86 10.76 4.16 11.55
CA TRP A 86 11.40 5.17 10.71
C TRP A 86 12.84 4.75 10.35
N SER A 87 13.20 4.96 9.08
CA SER A 87 14.58 4.84 8.60
C SER A 87 14.77 5.72 7.36
N PRO A 88 16.02 6.00 6.93
CA PRO A 88 16.29 6.73 5.70
C PRO A 88 15.71 6.09 4.44
N VAL A 89 15.44 4.78 4.47
CA VAL A 89 14.75 4.07 3.38
C VAL A 89 13.41 4.74 3.08
N LEU A 90 12.61 5.08 4.11
CA LEU A 90 11.30 5.71 3.94
C LEU A 90 11.38 7.13 3.36
N ARG A 91 12.55 7.79 3.48
CA ARG A 91 12.79 9.14 2.97
C ARG A 91 13.36 9.12 1.54
N GLU A 92 14.28 8.20 1.26
CA GLU A 92 15.03 8.16 -0.01
C GLU A 92 14.45 7.19 -1.04
N VAL A 93 13.63 6.24 -0.62
CA VAL A 93 12.97 5.27 -1.49
C VAL A 93 11.48 5.60 -1.58
N ASP A 94 10.98 5.75 -2.80
CA ASP A 94 9.55 5.74 -3.10
C ASP A 94 9.03 4.30 -2.92
N VAL A 95 8.69 3.95 -1.68
CA VAL A 95 8.17 2.63 -1.32
C VAL A 95 6.81 2.45 -1.97
N LYS A 96 6.66 1.39 -2.77
CA LYS A 96 5.44 1.01 -3.46
C LYS A 96 5.03 -0.40 -3.10
N TYR A 97 3.73 -0.67 -3.20
CA TYR A 97 3.17 -1.98 -2.96
C TYR A 97 2.57 -2.54 -4.26
N ASP A 98 3.07 -3.69 -4.68
CA ASP A 98 2.61 -4.37 -5.90
C ASP A 98 2.20 -5.81 -5.59
N TRP A 99 1.15 -6.27 -6.29
CA TRP A 99 0.79 -7.69 -6.26
C TRP A 99 1.88 -8.54 -6.93
N LYS A 100 2.35 -9.55 -6.20
CA LYS A 100 3.27 -10.57 -6.68
C LYS A 100 2.62 -11.95 -6.55
N HIS A 101 2.78 -12.76 -7.58
CA HIS A 101 2.42 -14.17 -7.54
C HIS A 101 3.61 -14.97 -7.06
N PHE A 102 3.41 -15.76 -6.02
CA PHE A 102 4.42 -16.70 -5.57
C PHE A 102 4.37 -17.95 -6.43
N ASN A 103 5.51 -18.35 -6.99
CA ASN A 103 5.64 -19.64 -7.63
C ASN A 103 5.83 -20.71 -6.53
N GLY A 104 4.72 -21.33 -6.16
CA GLY A 104 4.66 -22.37 -5.14
C GLY A 104 4.75 -23.79 -5.69
N SER A 105 5.16 -23.96 -6.96
CA SER A 105 5.19 -25.26 -7.63
C SER A 105 6.02 -26.28 -6.83
N PHE A 106 5.35 -27.25 -6.22
CA PHE A 106 6.00 -28.13 -5.24
C PHE A 106 7.11 -28.98 -5.86
N MET A 107 6.85 -29.62 -7.00
CA MET A 107 7.77 -30.54 -7.67
C MET A 107 8.76 -29.85 -8.64
N GLN A 108 8.63 -28.55 -8.86
CA GLN A 108 9.49 -27.81 -9.79
C GLN A 108 10.39 -26.87 -9.00
N GLU A 109 11.69 -27.10 -9.09
CA GLU A 109 12.68 -26.31 -8.39
C GLU A 109 13.19 -25.17 -9.27
N GLU A 110 12.93 -23.95 -8.81
CA GLU A 110 13.60 -22.75 -9.28
C GLU A 110 15.03 -22.68 -8.74
N ILE A 111 15.86 -21.80 -9.33
CA ILE A 111 17.29 -21.67 -8.98
C ILE A 111 17.55 -21.53 -7.47
N PHE A 112 16.69 -20.81 -6.76
CA PHE A 112 16.84 -20.56 -5.32
C PHE A 112 16.62 -21.79 -4.42
N ARG A 113 16.03 -22.86 -4.96
CA ARG A 113 15.66 -24.09 -4.23
C ARG A 113 16.60 -25.27 -4.51
N LYS A 114 17.48 -25.15 -5.51
CA LYS A 114 18.39 -26.22 -5.92
C LYS A 114 19.48 -26.48 -4.87
N GLU A 115 20.09 -27.64 -4.98
CA GLU A 115 21.27 -28.02 -4.20
C GLU A 115 22.43 -27.04 -4.38
N ALA A 116 23.35 -27.02 -3.41
CA ALA A 116 24.47 -26.10 -3.40
C ALA A 116 25.31 -26.16 -4.69
N SER A 117 25.44 -25.00 -5.35
CA SER A 117 26.29 -24.82 -6.52
C SER A 117 26.69 -23.34 -6.66
N PRO A 118 27.73 -23.02 -7.45
CA PRO A 118 28.11 -21.64 -7.73
C PRO A 118 26.98 -20.82 -8.37
N GLU A 119 26.16 -21.42 -9.22
CA GLU A 119 25.02 -20.76 -9.86
C GLU A 119 23.93 -20.41 -8.86
N VAL A 120 23.68 -21.30 -7.89
CA VAL A 120 22.75 -21.02 -6.78
C VAL A 120 23.30 -19.89 -5.91
N ASP A 121 24.59 -19.93 -5.57
CA ASP A 121 25.22 -18.87 -4.78
C ASP A 121 25.15 -17.51 -5.48
N ALA A 122 25.44 -17.44 -6.78
CA ALA A 122 25.30 -16.22 -7.57
C ALA A 122 23.86 -15.69 -7.59
N ALA A 123 22.86 -16.58 -7.67
CA ALA A 123 21.45 -16.17 -7.61
C ALA A 123 21.13 -15.55 -6.25
N TRP A 124 21.55 -16.17 -5.15
CA TRP A 124 21.34 -15.62 -3.80
C TRP A 124 22.12 -14.32 -3.57
N GLU A 125 23.37 -14.23 -4.01
CA GLU A 125 24.21 -13.02 -3.97
C GLU A 125 23.56 -11.85 -4.70
N SER A 126 22.90 -12.11 -5.84
CA SER A 126 22.16 -11.09 -6.58
C SER A 126 20.99 -10.48 -5.80
N MET A 127 20.56 -11.10 -4.69
CA MET A 127 19.54 -10.57 -3.77
C MET A 127 20.14 -9.76 -2.61
N GLY A 128 21.43 -9.42 -2.65
CA GLY A 128 22.07 -8.59 -1.62
C GLY A 128 22.27 -9.27 -0.27
N VAL A 129 22.28 -10.61 -0.24
CA VAL A 129 22.48 -11.44 0.98
C VAL A 129 23.86 -11.26 1.61
N ASP A 130 24.81 -10.72 0.85
CA ASP A 130 26.20 -10.46 1.27
C ASP A 130 26.57 -8.96 1.19
N TYR A 131 25.56 -8.07 1.24
CA TYR A 131 25.82 -6.64 1.36
C TYR A 131 26.48 -6.32 2.71
N ARG A 132 27.47 -5.43 2.67
CA ARG A 132 28.17 -4.92 3.86
C ARG A 132 27.31 -3.89 4.59
N ALA A 133 27.69 -3.60 5.82
CA ALA A 133 27.15 -2.44 6.53
C ALA A 133 27.37 -1.17 5.71
N GLY A 134 26.31 -0.38 5.58
CA GLY A 134 26.35 0.96 5.04
C GLY A 134 26.63 2.02 6.10
N VAL A 135 26.70 3.28 5.68
CA VAL A 135 26.81 4.42 6.59
C VAL A 135 25.64 5.37 6.39
N ILE A 136 24.92 5.68 7.47
CA ILE A 136 23.89 6.73 7.49
C ILE A 136 24.33 7.91 8.37
N SER A 137 23.71 9.07 8.18
CA SER A 137 24.03 10.26 8.98
C SER A 137 23.72 10.03 10.47
N ILE A 138 24.36 10.82 11.34
CA ILE A 138 24.09 10.76 12.79
C ILE A 138 22.61 11.09 13.07
N GLU A 139 22.07 12.12 12.41
CA GLU A 139 20.66 12.51 12.54
C GLU A 139 19.73 11.36 12.16
N ASP A 140 19.99 10.72 11.03
CA ASP A 140 19.21 9.58 10.56
C ASP A 140 19.32 8.38 11.52
N GLY A 141 20.52 8.07 12.02
CA GLY A 141 20.68 6.98 12.99
C GLY A 141 19.89 7.20 14.28
N LEU A 142 19.95 8.42 14.83
CA LEU A 142 19.20 8.78 16.04
C LEU A 142 17.69 8.69 15.81
N LYS A 143 17.18 9.17 14.67
CA LYS A 143 15.76 9.03 14.31
C LYS A 143 15.34 7.57 14.08
N SER A 144 16.28 6.71 13.69
CA SER A 144 16.06 5.26 13.52
C SER A 144 16.11 4.48 14.83
N GLY A 145 16.35 5.16 15.97
CA GLY A 145 16.41 4.53 17.30
C GLY A 145 17.79 4.06 17.73
N LEU A 146 18.85 4.43 17.00
CA LEU A 146 20.23 4.24 17.47
C LEU A 146 20.60 5.31 18.50
N ASP A 147 21.62 5.04 19.29
CA ASP A 147 22.22 6.02 20.19
C ASP A 147 23.75 6.10 19.97
N MET A 148 24.42 7.00 20.69
CA MET A 148 25.83 7.31 20.48
C MET A 148 26.81 6.20 20.93
N SER A 149 26.32 5.17 21.63
CA SER A 149 27.11 3.97 21.97
C SER A 149 27.30 3.04 20.78
N PHE A 150 26.46 3.16 19.75
CA PHE A 150 26.59 2.36 18.54
C PHE A 150 27.84 2.74 17.74
N VAL A 151 28.36 1.76 17.00
CA VAL A 151 29.59 1.90 16.20
C VAL A 151 29.40 2.97 15.13
N ARG A 152 30.36 3.91 15.08
CA ARG A 152 30.32 5.06 14.18
C ARG A 152 31.58 5.15 13.33
N ARG A 153 31.43 5.70 12.13
CA ARG A 153 32.54 6.19 11.31
C ARG A 153 33.13 7.43 11.98
N SER A 154 34.46 7.58 11.95
CA SER A 154 35.10 8.74 12.57
C SER A 154 34.77 10.05 11.85
N GLU A 155 34.84 11.16 12.57
CA GLU A 155 34.48 12.49 12.04
C GLU A 155 35.34 12.90 10.85
N LYS A 156 36.62 12.48 10.85
CA LYS A 156 37.58 12.69 9.75
C LYS A 156 37.08 12.18 8.40
N TYR A 157 36.25 11.14 8.41
CA TYR A 157 35.68 10.53 7.20
C TYR A 157 34.20 10.88 6.99
N GLY A 158 33.70 11.92 7.67
CA GLY A 158 32.34 12.42 7.48
C GLY A 158 31.31 11.89 8.49
N ALA A 159 31.75 11.25 9.57
CA ALA A 159 30.90 10.70 10.64
C ALA A 159 29.78 9.76 10.15
N GLY A 160 28.92 9.29 11.06
CA GLY A 160 27.75 8.48 10.74
C GLY A 160 27.75 7.10 11.39
N PHE A 161 26.58 6.47 11.42
CA PHE A 161 26.39 5.13 11.99
C PHE A 161 26.60 4.07 10.94
N PHE A 162 27.28 2.98 11.31
CA PHE A 162 27.29 1.77 10.51
C PHE A 162 25.98 1.02 10.69
N VAL A 163 25.29 0.71 9.60
CA VAL A 163 23.97 0.06 9.64
C VAL A 163 23.82 -0.96 8.52
N ASN A 164 23.05 -2.01 8.78
CA ASN A 164 22.52 -2.88 7.73
C ASN A 164 21.05 -2.52 7.50
N VAL A 165 20.61 -2.58 6.24
CA VAL A 165 19.17 -2.56 5.96
C VAL A 165 18.60 -3.91 6.40
N GLU A 166 17.70 -3.91 7.37
CA GLU A 166 17.13 -5.12 8.00
C GLU A 166 16.66 -6.17 6.99
N GLY A 167 15.98 -5.74 5.90
CA GLY A 167 15.54 -6.66 4.86
C GLY A 167 16.68 -7.47 4.21
N MET A 168 17.86 -6.87 4.03
CA MET A 168 19.04 -7.58 3.52
C MET A 168 19.62 -8.51 4.58
N HIS A 169 19.61 -8.10 5.85
CA HIS A 169 20.02 -8.97 6.97
C HIS A 169 19.10 -10.18 7.13
N HIS A 170 17.80 -10.04 6.90
CA HIS A 170 16.86 -11.17 6.89
C HIS A 170 17.18 -12.13 5.73
N LEU A 171 17.44 -11.62 4.53
CA LEU A 171 17.86 -12.46 3.41
C LEU A 171 19.21 -13.15 3.65
N HIS A 172 20.16 -12.47 4.31
CA HIS A 172 21.41 -13.07 4.79
C HIS A 172 21.14 -14.25 5.73
N CYS A 173 20.30 -14.04 6.74
CA CYS A 173 19.90 -15.07 7.70
C CYS A 173 19.27 -16.29 6.99
N LEU A 174 18.36 -16.04 6.05
CA LEU A 174 17.71 -17.09 5.27
C LEU A 174 18.72 -17.85 4.40
N ASN A 175 19.69 -17.15 3.78
CA ASN A 175 20.74 -17.78 2.99
C ASN A 175 21.66 -18.64 3.88
N LEU A 176 22.00 -18.18 5.09
CA LEU A 176 22.78 -19.00 6.02
C LEU A 176 22.02 -20.28 6.39
N LEU A 177 20.72 -20.19 6.69
CA LEU A 177 19.89 -21.38 6.94
C LEU A 177 19.90 -22.34 5.76
N ARG A 178 19.72 -21.85 4.52
CA ARG A 178 19.82 -22.65 3.29
C ARG A 178 21.17 -23.36 3.19
N LYS A 179 22.27 -22.64 3.39
CA LYS A 179 23.63 -23.19 3.35
C LYS A 179 23.86 -24.23 4.45
N SER A 180 23.14 -24.12 5.57
CA SER A 180 23.22 -25.04 6.72
C SER A 180 22.25 -26.22 6.67
N LEU A 181 21.42 -26.36 5.64
CA LEU A 181 20.59 -27.55 5.45
C LEU A 181 21.48 -28.79 5.33
N TYR A 182 21.03 -29.93 5.84
CA TYR A 182 21.85 -31.14 5.96
C TYR A 182 22.47 -31.59 4.61
N TYR A 183 21.79 -31.34 3.50
CA TYR A 183 22.24 -31.69 2.15
C TYR A 183 23.17 -30.65 1.51
N ASN A 184 23.26 -29.44 2.09
CA ASN A 184 24.15 -28.37 1.62
C ASN A 184 25.38 -28.19 2.54
N TYR A 185 25.29 -28.61 3.79
CA TYR A 185 26.25 -28.27 4.84
C TYR A 185 27.69 -28.65 4.50
N ASP A 186 27.93 -29.90 4.07
CA ASP A 186 29.27 -30.40 3.79
C ASP A 186 29.95 -29.63 2.65
N TYR A 187 29.19 -29.18 1.65
CA TYR A 187 29.68 -28.35 0.55
C TYR A 187 30.22 -27.01 1.07
N TYR A 188 29.42 -26.27 1.84
CA TYR A 188 29.79 -24.96 2.37
C TYR A 188 30.87 -25.06 3.46
N LYS A 189 30.82 -26.09 4.30
CA LYS A 189 31.85 -26.35 5.30
C LYS A 189 33.20 -26.61 4.65
N LYS A 190 33.24 -27.40 3.56
CA LYS A 190 34.47 -27.67 2.80
C LYS A 190 35.03 -26.42 2.11
N MET A 191 34.17 -25.53 1.62
CA MET A 191 34.62 -24.25 1.03
C MET A 191 35.27 -23.33 2.06
N GLY A 192 34.83 -23.38 3.33
CA GLY A 192 35.45 -22.62 4.41
C GLY A 192 35.42 -21.10 4.15
N THR A 193 34.29 -20.58 3.66
CA THR A 193 34.11 -19.15 3.39
C THR A 193 33.04 -18.55 4.31
N HIS A 194 33.03 -17.21 4.44
CA HIS A 194 32.03 -16.48 5.22
C HIS A 194 31.86 -17.07 6.65
N ALA A 195 30.62 -17.33 7.08
CA ALA A 195 30.32 -17.91 8.39
C ALA A 195 31.00 -19.27 8.62
N PHE A 196 31.25 -20.05 7.56
CA PHE A 196 31.84 -21.39 7.63
C PHE A 196 33.36 -21.38 7.87
N LYS A 197 34.01 -20.21 7.90
CA LYS A 197 35.39 -20.04 8.40
C LYS A 197 35.50 -20.23 9.91
N ASN A 198 34.40 -20.00 10.62
CA ASN A 198 34.40 -20.05 12.08
C ASN A 198 34.39 -21.50 12.58
N GLU A 199 34.70 -21.63 13.87
CA GLU A 199 34.55 -22.91 14.58
C GLU A 199 33.09 -23.38 14.57
N GLU A 200 32.91 -24.70 14.69
CA GLU A 200 31.60 -25.36 14.61
C GLU A 200 30.58 -24.78 15.59
N TYR A 201 31.02 -24.47 16.81
CA TYR A 201 30.12 -23.93 17.83
C TYR A 201 29.64 -22.51 17.49
N ILE A 202 30.48 -21.68 16.86
CA ILE A 202 30.13 -20.33 16.40
C ILE A 202 29.14 -20.41 15.23
N ILE A 203 29.39 -21.31 14.27
CA ILE A 203 28.46 -21.55 13.16
C ILE A 203 27.10 -21.96 13.73
N ARG A 204 27.07 -22.89 14.69
CA ARG A 204 25.82 -23.31 15.32
C ARG A 204 25.07 -22.14 15.95
N LEU A 205 25.75 -21.30 16.72
CA LEU A 205 25.15 -20.12 17.35
C LEU A 205 24.59 -19.15 16.29
N HIS A 206 25.37 -18.86 15.25
CA HIS A 206 24.94 -17.98 14.16
C HIS A 206 23.71 -18.54 13.43
N VAL A 207 23.70 -19.83 13.08
CA VAL A 207 22.55 -20.50 12.45
C VAL A 207 21.31 -20.41 13.35
N THR A 208 21.43 -20.66 14.66
CA THR A 208 20.28 -20.56 15.58
C THR A 208 19.79 -19.13 15.78
N HIS A 209 20.69 -18.15 15.75
CA HIS A 209 20.32 -16.73 15.77
C HIS A 209 19.57 -16.34 14.49
N CYS A 210 20.04 -16.77 13.32
CA CYS A 210 19.37 -16.55 12.05
C CYS A 210 18.00 -17.21 12.00
N LEU A 211 17.87 -18.44 12.52
CA LEU A 211 16.59 -19.14 12.64
C LEU A 211 15.58 -18.32 13.44
N ASP A 212 15.99 -17.84 14.62
CA ASP A 212 15.09 -17.07 15.47
C ASP A 212 14.77 -15.68 14.89
N THR A 213 15.74 -15.02 14.25
CA THR A 213 15.53 -13.74 13.55
C THR A 213 14.46 -13.87 12.47
N ILE A 214 14.54 -14.90 11.61
CA ILE A 214 13.52 -15.17 10.60
C ILE A 214 12.16 -15.45 11.23
N ARG A 215 12.11 -16.26 12.29
CA ARG A 215 10.86 -16.53 13.02
C ARG A 215 10.25 -15.22 13.55
N GLN A 216 11.03 -14.36 14.16
CA GLN A 216 10.56 -13.08 14.71
C GLN A 216 9.96 -12.18 13.62
N VAL A 217 10.62 -12.07 12.47
CA VAL A 217 10.15 -11.24 11.35
C VAL A 217 8.85 -11.78 10.75
N LEU A 218 8.75 -13.11 10.57
CA LEU A 218 7.52 -13.76 10.07
C LEU A 218 6.35 -13.61 11.04
N VAL A 219 6.60 -13.60 12.35
CA VAL A 219 5.57 -13.37 13.38
C VAL A 219 5.25 -11.87 13.54
N CYS A 220 6.20 -10.98 13.29
CA CYS A 220 5.96 -9.55 13.30
C CYS A 220 5.14 -9.09 12.07
N ASN A 221 5.38 -9.74 10.93
CA ASN A 221 4.73 -9.45 9.65
C ASN A 221 3.90 -10.67 9.21
N VAL A 222 3.05 -11.18 10.11
CA VAL A 222 2.21 -12.35 9.82
C VAL A 222 1.36 -12.08 8.59
N ASP A 223 1.51 -12.95 7.60
CA ASP A 223 0.69 -12.92 6.41
C ASP A 223 -0.73 -13.41 6.73
N THR A 224 -1.72 -12.59 6.38
CA THR A 224 -3.15 -12.89 6.58
C THR A 224 -3.80 -13.55 5.36
N GLY A 225 -3.03 -13.85 4.32
CA GLY A 225 -3.47 -14.61 3.15
C GLY A 225 -3.85 -16.06 3.50
N VAL A 226 -4.65 -16.67 2.63
CA VAL A 226 -5.06 -18.09 2.74
C VAL A 226 -4.65 -18.86 1.50
N LEU A 227 -4.36 -20.15 1.66
CA LEU A 227 -4.10 -21.08 0.56
C LEU A 227 -5.11 -22.23 0.60
N GLY A 228 -5.54 -22.67 -0.58
CA GLY A 228 -6.55 -23.72 -0.75
C GLY A 228 -5.93 -25.07 -1.11
N GLN A 229 -6.80 -25.99 -1.52
CA GLN A 229 -6.40 -27.29 -2.06
C GLN A 229 -6.95 -27.48 -3.48
N VAL A 230 -6.23 -28.24 -4.29
CA VAL A 230 -6.59 -28.68 -5.64
C VAL A 230 -6.63 -30.21 -5.70
N TRP A 231 -7.31 -30.77 -6.70
CA TRP A 231 -7.25 -32.20 -6.99
C TRP A 231 -5.95 -32.54 -7.72
N ALA A 232 -5.19 -33.51 -7.19
CA ALA A 232 -3.94 -34.01 -7.75
C ALA A 232 -3.95 -35.53 -7.88
N ASN A 233 -3.04 -36.09 -8.67
CA ASN A 233 -2.84 -37.53 -8.90
C ASN A 233 -3.99 -38.25 -9.62
N ASP A 234 -3.76 -39.54 -9.91
CA ASP A 234 -4.75 -40.51 -10.37
C ASP A 234 -4.61 -41.80 -9.52
N PRO A 235 -5.60 -42.16 -8.69
CA PRO A 235 -6.89 -41.50 -8.50
C PRO A 235 -6.78 -40.13 -7.78
N PRO A 236 -7.75 -39.22 -7.97
CA PRO A 236 -7.69 -37.87 -7.40
C PRO A 236 -7.61 -37.83 -5.87
N SER A 237 -6.69 -37.03 -5.34
CA SER A 237 -6.55 -36.72 -3.93
C SER A 237 -6.32 -35.21 -3.72
N PRO A 238 -6.76 -34.62 -2.58
CA PRO A 238 -6.57 -33.20 -2.33
C PRO A 238 -5.10 -32.89 -2.02
N PHE A 239 -4.57 -31.83 -2.61
CA PHE A 239 -3.20 -31.35 -2.40
C PHE A 239 -3.18 -29.82 -2.24
N PRO A 240 -2.41 -29.24 -1.31
CA PRO A 240 -2.33 -27.78 -1.16
C PRO A 240 -1.82 -27.07 -2.42
N ASP A 241 -2.49 -25.99 -2.81
CA ASP A 241 -1.99 -25.10 -3.86
C ASP A 241 -1.23 -23.92 -3.22
N PHE A 242 0.08 -23.94 -3.35
CA PHE A 242 0.96 -22.92 -2.81
C PHE A 242 1.06 -21.68 -3.71
N ASN A 243 0.47 -21.70 -4.91
CA ASN A 243 0.47 -20.55 -5.82
C ASN A 243 -0.51 -19.49 -5.33
N THR A 244 0.03 -18.49 -4.64
CA THR A 244 -0.74 -17.46 -3.93
C THR A 244 -0.34 -16.06 -4.40
N LYS A 245 -1.22 -15.08 -4.21
CA LYS A 245 -0.94 -13.68 -4.53
C LYS A 245 -0.71 -12.90 -3.24
N HIS A 246 0.32 -12.06 -3.27
CA HIS A 246 0.82 -11.32 -2.11
C HIS A 246 1.00 -9.86 -2.48
N MET A 247 0.70 -8.96 -1.55
CA MET A 247 1.05 -7.55 -1.72
C MET A 247 2.46 -7.35 -1.16
N CYS A 248 3.41 -6.95 -2.01
CA CYS A 248 4.81 -6.85 -1.61
C CYS A 248 5.34 -5.43 -1.80
N LYS A 249 6.21 -4.99 -0.88
CA LYS A 249 7.03 -3.79 -1.11
C LYS A 249 7.90 -4.00 -2.35
N ASN A 250 8.18 -2.94 -3.09
CA ASN A 250 9.09 -2.92 -4.24
C ASN A 250 10.56 -3.19 -3.82
N TYR A 251 10.85 -4.47 -3.56
CA TYR A 251 12.12 -4.98 -3.05
C TYR A 251 13.35 -4.41 -3.77
N GLU A 252 13.35 -4.37 -5.11
CA GLU A 252 14.51 -3.89 -5.89
C GLU A 252 14.90 -2.45 -5.56
N ALA A 253 13.94 -1.58 -5.24
CA ALA A 253 14.22 -0.18 -4.90
C ALA A 253 14.91 -0.08 -3.53
N ILE A 254 14.46 -0.89 -2.57
CA ILE A 254 15.06 -1.00 -1.23
C ILE A 254 16.44 -1.64 -1.33
N GLN A 255 16.59 -2.67 -2.15
CA GLN A 255 17.87 -3.33 -2.42
C GLN A 255 18.89 -2.34 -2.99
N LYS A 256 18.52 -1.56 -4.02
CA LYS A 256 19.39 -0.53 -4.61
C LYS A 256 19.81 0.53 -3.60
N PHE A 257 18.92 0.92 -2.68
CA PHE A 257 19.28 1.80 -1.59
C PHE A 257 20.33 1.14 -0.67
N ALA A 258 20.09 -0.10 -0.25
CA ALA A 258 21.03 -0.84 0.59
C ALA A 258 22.40 -0.99 -0.08
N GLU A 259 22.42 -1.27 -1.38
CA GLU A 259 23.63 -1.36 -2.18
C GLU A 259 24.41 -0.04 -2.20
N LYS A 260 23.72 1.07 -2.46
CA LYS A 260 24.28 2.43 -2.56
C LYS A 260 24.97 2.88 -1.26
N ILE A 261 24.40 2.53 -0.11
CA ILE A 261 24.91 3.05 1.17
C ILE A 261 26.09 2.25 1.73
N GLN A 262 26.45 1.11 1.12
CA GLN A 262 27.51 0.22 1.63
C GLN A 262 28.80 0.98 1.90
N ALA A 263 29.39 0.74 3.07
CA ALA A 263 30.73 1.20 3.36
C ALA A 263 31.74 0.52 2.40
N PRO A 264 32.92 1.13 2.20
CA PRO A 264 34.00 0.48 1.50
C PRO A 264 34.35 -0.87 2.16
N PRO A 265 34.91 -1.82 1.41
CA PRO A 265 35.42 -3.07 1.98
C PRO A 265 36.37 -2.77 3.15
N VAL A 266 36.31 -3.60 4.20
CA VAL A 266 37.16 -3.43 5.39
C VAL A 266 38.65 -3.56 5.04
N ASP A 267 38.96 -4.41 4.06
CA ASP A 267 40.30 -4.59 3.52
C ASP A 267 40.81 -3.28 2.88
N GLY A 268 41.75 -2.63 3.56
CA GLY A 268 42.38 -1.39 3.10
C GLY A 268 41.82 -0.11 3.73
N LEU A 269 40.88 -0.21 4.67
CA LEU A 269 40.45 0.96 5.46
C LEU A 269 41.56 1.40 6.44
N PRO A 270 41.76 2.71 6.63
CA PRO A 270 42.64 3.23 7.69
C PRO A 270 42.19 2.76 9.08
N ALA A 271 43.15 2.56 9.99
CA ALA A 271 42.86 2.13 11.36
C ALA A 271 41.98 3.13 12.14
N ASP A 272 41.97 4.41 11.75
CA ASP A 272 41.15 5.48 12.32
C ASP A 272 39.84 5.73 11.57
N TYR A 273 39.44 4.82 10.65
CA TYR A 273 38.18 4.94 9.91
C TYR A 273 36.95 4.77 10.82
N THR A 274 37.03 3.83 11.77
CA THR A 274 36.00 3.62 12.80
C THR A 274 36.36 4.46 14.03
N ALA A 275 35.37 5.15 14.60
CA ALA A 275 35.55 5.89 15.83
C ALA A 275 35.86 4.92 17.00
N PRO A 276 36.76 5.27 17.93
CA PRO A 276 37.00 4.44 19.10
C PRO A 276 35.74 4.39 19.98
N PRO A 277 35.51 3.26 20.69
CA PRO A 277 34.37 3.14 21.60
C PRO A 277 34.52 4.12 22.77
N GLY A 278 33.39 4.64 23.24
CA GLY A 278 33.29 5.38 24.49
C GLY A 278 33.32 4.46 25.72
N PRO A 279 33.39 5.04 26.94
CA PRO A 279 33.34 4.27 28.17
C PRO A 279 32.02 3.51 28.31
N GLY A 280 32.08 2.17 28.30
CA GLY A 280 30.91 1.30 28.47
C GLY A 280 30.25 0.82 27.18
N ASP A 281 30.72 1.26 26.00
CA ASP A 281 30.15 0.87 24.70
C ASP A 281 30.49 -0.59 24.31
N VAL A 282 31.53 -1.18 24.94
CA VAL A 282 31.99 -2.54 24.63
C VAL A 282 31.22 -3.57 25.44
N ILE A 283 30.54 -4.50 24.77
CA ILE A 283 29.78 -5.60 25.37
C ILE A 283 30.65 -6.88 25.35
N PRO A 284 31.22 -7.32 26.48
CA PRO A 284 32.26 -8.37 26.48
C PRO A 284 31.79 -9.79 26.12
N GLN A 285 30.49 -10.04 26.09
CA GLN A 285 29.92 -11.38 25.89
C GLN A 285 29.52 -11.68 24.44
N ILE A 286 29.78 -10.76 23.50
CA ILE A 286 29.51 -10.94 22.08
C ILE A 286 30.81 -11.40 21.40
N PRO A 287 30.83 -12.57 20.72
CA PRO A 287 32.02 -13.10 20.03
C PRO A 287 32.56 -12.21 18.92
#